data_AF-A0A0K1IT25-F1
#
_entry.id   AF-A0A0K1IT25-F1
#
_cell.length_a   1.000
_cell.length_b   1.000
_cell.length_c   1.000
_cell.angle_alpha   90.00
_cell.angle_beta   90.00
_cell.angle_gamma   90.00
#
_symmetry.space_group_name_H-M   'P 1'
#
loop_
_entity.id
_entity.type
_entity.pdbx_description
1 polymer ?
#
loop_
_entity_poly.entity_id
_entity_poly.type
_entity_poly.pdbx_seq_one_letter_code
_entity_poly.pdbx_strand_id
1 'polypeptide(L)'
;MGLGDWASNARWYYQNLNLGTAAKVSAAELLGGAVRRAYSHAPRLGRPIYERDWDALIILDTCRPDALEAVASEYDFLPNGRVPTATSLGSNSREFMRYNFTEEYREEMDQTAFVTFNPNSDAMLDPNDWLLLDEVWRDAWEADIGSVRPRTVTNRSIAAHRELDPERTIIQYQQPHTPYPHFEKHDCGALAIEDDANDRSGIFGAILDGKITREEAWEGYLDNLRWALDDLELLLSNLDAERVILTSDHGECFGEWGLYGHHRSTPVPELIRVPWVVTEATDEGTHEPPAASTDPDDVGLDSKLSSLGYL
;
A
#
# COMPACT_ATOMS: atom_id res chain seq x y z
N MET A 1 -6.91 11.49 15.90
CA MET A 1 -7.88 11.47 17.02
C MET A 1 -7.49 12.48 18.09
N GLY A 2 -8.30 13.50 18.31
CA GLY A 2 -8.17 14.45 19.42
C GLY A 2 -8.88 13.96 20.69
N LEU A 3 -8.72 14.69 21.81
CA LEU A 3 -9.42 14.38 23.06
C LEU A 3 -10.97 14.48 22.92
N GLY A 4 -11.45 15.31 22.00
CA GLY A 4 -12.89 15.46 21.71
C GLY A 4 -13.50 14.24 21.02
N ASP A 5 -12.78 13.66 20.06
CA ASP A 5 -13.20 12.43 19.35
C ASP A 5 -13.22 11.26 20.34
N TRP A 6 -12.15 11.11 21.12
CA TRP A 6 -12.07 10.08 22.18
C TRP A 6 -13.23 10.20 23.19
N ALA A 7 -13.56 11.41 23.64
CA ALA A 7 -14.66 11.60 24.58
C ALA A 7 -16.02 11.22 23.97
N SER A 8 -16.21 11.47 22.67
CA SER A 8 -17.42 11.12 21.93
C SER A 8 -17.54 9.60 21.75
N ASN A 9 -16.44 8.93 21.38
CA ASN A 9 -16.34 7.47 21.27
C ASN A 9 -16.57 6.78 22.61
N ALA A 10 -15.90 7.27 23.66
CA ALA A 10 -16.07 6.77 25.02
C ALA A 10 -17.54 6.81 25.42
N ARG A 11 -18.23 7.93 25.18
CA ARG A 11 -19.67 8.04 25.47
C ARG A 11 -20.47 6.96 24.73
N TRP A 12 -20.19 6.73 23.45
CA TRP A 12 -20.85 5.68 22.68
C TRP A 12 -20.57 4.28 23.25
N TYR A 13 -19.31 3.97 23.59
CA TYR A 13 -18.95 2.66 24.18
C TYR A 13 -19.68 2.40 25.50
N TYR A 14 -19.72 3.39 26.40
CA TYR A 14 -20.41 3.24 27.68
C TYR A 14 -21.94 3.18 27.53
N GLN A 15 -22.50 3.59 26.38
CA GLN A 15 -23.93 3.47 26.08
C GLN A 15 -24.30 2.13 25.43
N ASN A 16 -23.39 1.54 24.65
CA ASN A 16 -23.70 0.39 23.79
C ASN A 16 -23.00 -0.92 24.20
N LEU A 17 -21.95 -0.84 25.04
CA LEU A 17 -21.18 -2.00 25.50
C LEU A 17 -21.33 -2.16 27.02
N ASN A 18 -21.02 -3.36 27.52
CA ASN A 18 -20.93 -3.57 28.97
C ASN A 18 -19.76 -2.74 29.55
N LEU A 19 -19.88 -2.37 30.83
CA LEU A 19 -18.95 -1.47 31.52
C LEU A 19 -17.48 -1.90 31.40
N GLY A 20 -17.21 -3.21 31.53
CA GLY A 20 -15.86 -3.75 31.47
C GLY A 20 -15.25 -3.65 30.07
N THR A 21 -16.03 -3.95 29.03
CA THR A 21 -15.61 -3.78 27.63
C THR A 21 -15.46 -2.32 27.27
N ALA A 22 -16.43 -1.47 27.64
CA ALA A 22 -16.40 -0.03 27.37
C ALA A 22 -15.14 0.63 27.96
N ALA A 23 -14.81 0.31 29.22
CA ALA A 23 -13.61 0.82 29.87
C ALA A 23 -12.32 0.36 29.17
N LYS A 24 -12.25 -0.90 28.73
CA LYS A 24 -11.09 -1.44 28.02
C LYS A 24 -10.88 -0.77 26.67
N VAL A 25 -11.92 -0.69 25.84
CA VAL A 25 -11.85 -0.09 24.50
C VAL A 25 -11.51 1.40 24.59
N SER A 26 -12.18 2.14 25.49
CA SER A 26 -11.91 3.56 25.70
C SER A 26 -10.47 3.82 26.18
N ALA A 27 -9.92 2.98 27.08
CA ALA A 27 -8.53 3.11 27.52
C ALA A 27 -7.53 2.79 26.38
N ALA A 28 -7.82 1.77 25.57
CA ALA A 28 -6.99 1.39 24.43
C ALA A 28 -6.93 2.51 23.38
N GLU A 29 -8.06 3.15 23.05
CA GLU A 29 -8.10 4.30 22.15
C GLU A 29 -7.27 5.48 22.67
N LEU A 30 -7.41 5.83 23.96
CA LEU A 30 -6.69 6.95 24.55
C LEU A 30 -5.18 6.72 24.51
N LEU A 31 -4.75 5.51 24.90
CA LEU A 31 -3.34 5.12 24.86
C LEU A 31 -2.81 5.10 23.41
N GLY A 32 -3.57 4.52 22.48
CA GLY A 32 -3.22 4.50 21.06
C GLY A 32 -3.11 5.91 20.47
N GLY A 33 -4.01 6.83 20.82
CA GLY A 33 -3.93 8.23 20.42
C GLY A 33 -2.69 8.95 20.99
N ALA A 34 -2.36 8.71 22.26
CA ALA A 34 -1.17 9.27 22.89
C ALA A 34 0.13 8.74 22.24
N VAL A 35 0.21 7.44 21.96
CA VAL A 35 1.36 6.82 21.27
C VAL A 35 1.51 7.40 19.86
N ARG A 36 0.42 7.49 19.09
CA ARG A 36 0.45 8.07 17.73
C ARG A 36 0.95 9.51 17.73
N ARG A 37 0.49 10.34 18.68
CA ARG A 37 0.95 11.73 18.84
C ARG A 37 2.42 11.83 19.24
N ALA A 38 2.89 10.95 20.13
CA ALA A 38 4.30 10.92 20.50
C ALA A 38 5.16 10.50 19.29
N TYR A 39 4.74 9.48 18.54
CA TYR A 39 5.46 8.98 17.37
C TYR A 39 5.45 9.95 16.20
N SER A 40 4.42 10.79 16.04
CA SER A 40 4.39 11.81 14.98
C SER A 40 5.53 12.84 15.10
N HIS A 41 6.20 12.92 16.26
CA HIS A 41 7.34 13.80 16.53
C HIS A 41 8.64 13.04 16.78
N ALA A 42 8.62 11.71 16.70
CA ALA A 42 9.79 10.87 16.93
C ALA A 42 10.60 10.69 15.64
N PRO A 43 11.93 10.49 15.73
CA PRO A 43 12.73 10.02 14.60
C PRO A 43 12.14 8.72 14.03
N ARG A 44 12.19 8.59 12.70
CA ARG A 44 11.72 7.38 12.02
C ARG A 44 12.68 6.22 12.30
N LEU A 45 12.11 5.03 12.45
CA LEU A 45 12.85 3.81 12.80
C LEU A 45 13.44 3.10 11.58
N GLY A 46 12.87 3.36 10.40
CA GLY A 46 13.32 2.82 9.14
C GLY A 46 14.56 3.52 8.59
N ARG A 47 15.07 2.97 7.50
CA ARG A 47 16.10 3.59 6.67
C ARG A 47 15.44 4.07 5.36
N PRO A 48 15.80 5.23 4.81
CA PRO A 48 15.35 5.66 3.49
C PRO A 48 15.72 4.67 2.39
N ILE A 49 14.90 4.58 1.35
CA ILE A 49 15.16 3.66 0.22
C ILE A 49 16.42 4.05 -0.55
N TYR A 50 16.71 5.35 -0.70
CA TYR A 50 17.86 5.83 -1.48
C TYR A 50 19.21 5.59 -0.79
N GLU A 51 19.20 5.32 0.53
CA GLU A 51 20.41 4.85 1.23
C GLU A 51 20.69 3.35 1.04
N ARG A 52 19.85 2.63 0.30
CA ARG A 52 20.03 1.20 0.03
C ARG A 52 20.36 0.98 -1.44
N ASP A 53 21.05 -0.12 -1.70
CA ASP A 53 21.42 -0.52 -3.07
C ASP A 53 20.26 -1.27 -3.73
N TRP A 54 19.83 -0.79 -4.88
CA TRP A 54 18.80 -1.38 -5.76
C TRP A 54 18.83 -0.69 -7.13
N ASP A 55 18.46 -1.44 -8.17
CA ASP A 55 18.27 -0.94 -9.53
C ASP A 55 16.77 -0.82 -9.83
N ALA A 56 15.98 -1.78 -9.34
CA ALA A 56 14.51 -1.71 -9.36
C ALA A 56 13.92 -1.92 -7.97
N LEU A 57 12.98 -1.05 -7.59
CA LEU A 57 12.24 -1.14 -6.34
C LEU A 57 10.75 -1.35 -6.64
N ILE A 58 10.27 -2.57 -6.40
CA ILE A 58 8.87 -2.95 -6.50
C ILE A 58 8.21 -2.75 -5.14
N ILE A 59 7.13 -1.96 -5.11
CA ILE A 59 6.36 -1.62 -3.92
C ILE A 59 4.95 -2.16 -4.07
N LEU A 60 4.53 -3.02 -3.16
CA LEU A 60 3.13 -3.39 -2.94
C LEU A 60 2.53 -2.47 -1.87
N ASP A 61 1.31 -1.93 -2.00
CA ASP A 61 0.88 -0.80 -1.14
C ASP A 61 0.74 -1.16 0.37
N THR A 62 0.28 -2.37 0.70
CA THR A 62 0.02 -2.75 2.11
C THR A 62 0.55 -4.12 2.50
N CYS A 63 1.51 -4.67 1.75
CA CYS A 63 1.91 -6.08 1.86
C CYS A 63 2.61 -6.37 3.19
N ARG A 64 2.02 -7.27 3.98
CA ARG A 64 2.63 -7.79 5.20
C ARG A 64 3.61 -8.94 4.90
N PRO A 65 4.70 -9.08 5.69
CA PRO A 65 5.60 -10.22 5.56
C PRO A 65 4.92 -11.58 5.71
N ASP A 66 4.00 -11.73 6.67
CA ASP A 66 3.30 -13.01 6.90
C ASP A 66 2.31 -13.38 5.79
N ALA A 67 1.77 -12.37 5.10
CA ALA A 67 0.96 -12.60 3.90
C ALA A 67 1.82 -13.04 2.71
N LEU A 68 2.97 -12.38 2.50
CA LEU A 68 3.90 -12.79 1.46
C LEU A 68 4.45 -14.21 1.74
N GLU A 69 4.76 -14.53 3.00
CA GLU A 69 5.16 -15.88 3.43
C GLU A 69 4.08 -16.93 3.12
N ALA A 70 2.80 -16.60 3.27
CA ALA A 70 1.69 -17.52 3.07
C ALA A 70 1.54 -17.97 1.60
N VAL A 71 1.91 -17.11 0.65
CA VAL A 71 1.83 -17.38 -0.80
C VAL A 71 3.20 -17.65 -1.43
N ALA A 72 4.30 -17.52 -0.68
CA ALA A 72 5.66 -17.58 -1.23
C ALA A 72 5.97 -18.87 -1.98
N SER A 73 5.41 -20.01 -1.55
CA SER A 73 5.65 -21.30 -2.22
C SER A 73 5.01 -21.42 -3.61
N GLU A 74 4.17 -20.46 -4.01
CA GLU A 74 3.51 -20.41 -5.31
C GLU A 74 4.36 -19.73 -6.38
N TYR A 75 5.45 -19.03 -5.99
CA TYR A 75 6.25 -18.19 -6.88
C TYR A 75 7.76 -18.44 -6.70
N ASP A 76 8.46 -18.77 -7.79
CA ASP A 76 9.88 -19.14 -7.74
C ASP A 76 10.82 -17.98 -7.35
N PHE A 77 10.41 -16.73 -7.59
CA PHE A 77 11.18 -15.53 -7.22
C PHE A 77 11.05 -15.16 -5.74
N LEU A 78 10.20 -15.86 -4.98
CA LEU A 78 10.01 -15.63 -3.55
C LEU A 78 10.83 -16.62 -2.71
N PRO A 79 11.27 -16.22 -1.51
CA PRO A 79 12.04 -17.11 -0.64
C PRO A 79 11.19 -18.25 -0.12
N ASN A 80 11.72 -19.46 -0.18
CA ASN A 80 11.15 -20.62 0.50
C ASN A 80 11.30 -20.46 2.03
N GLY A 81 10.22 -20.05 2.71
CA GLY A 81 10.17 -19.91 4.16
C GLY A 81 10.04 -18.47 4.62
N ARG A 82 10.85 -18.06 5.60
CA ARG A 82 10.70 -16.74 6.24
C ARG A 82 11.09 -15.62 5.28
N VAL A 83 10.19 -14.66 5.09
CA VAL A 83 10.42 -13.47 4.28
C VAL A 83 11.34 -12.51 5.04
N PRO A 84 12.45 -12.06 4.45
CA PRO A 84 13.26 -11.00 5.04
C PRO A 84 12.45 -9.71 5.15
N THR A 85 12.70 -8.92 6.20
CA THR A 85 11.90 -7.73 6.49
C THR A 85 12.76 -6.49 6.68
N ALA A 86 12.21 -5.34 6.31
CA ALA A 86 12.72 -4.02 6.66
C ALA A 86 11.70 -3.24 7.51
N THR A 87 12.14 -2.13 8.09
CA THR A 87 11.24 -1.16 8.74
C THR A 87 10.97 -0.03 7.76
N SER A 88 9.69 0.19 7.43
CA SER A 88 9.24 1.33 6.63
C SER A 88 9.37 2.64 7.42
N LEU A 89 9.51 3.74 6.69
CA LEU A 89 9.51 5.09 7.26
C LEU A 89 8.09 5.61 7.54
N GLY A 90 7.06 5.01 6.94
CA GLY A 90 5.66 5.38 7.12
C GLY A 90 4.82 4.21 7.58
N SER A 91 3.71 4.51 8.25
CA SER A 91 2.63 3.54 8.46
C SER A 91 1.50 3.67 7.44
N ASN A 92 1.73 4.48 6.40
CA ASN A 92 0.89 4.64 5.21
C ASN A 92 1.68 5.23 4.04
N SER A 93 1.07 5.29 2.85
CA SER A 93 1.72 5.77 1.63
C SER A 93 2.13 7.24 1.69
N ARG A 94 1.31 8.11 2.29
CA ARG A 94 1.66 9.54 2.42
C ARG A 94 2.91 9.74 3.28
N GLU A 95 3.04 9.00 4.38
CA GLU A 95 4.24 9.02 5.21
C GLU A 95 5.42 8.39 4.49
N PHE A 96 5.23 7.27 3.78
CA PHE A 96 6.27 6.65 2.98
C PHE A 96 6.84 7.62 1.94
N MET A 97 5.98 8.26 1.15
CA MET A 97 6.39 9.26 0.14
C MET A 97 7.12 10.42 0.80
N ARG A 98 6.53 11.01 1.85
CA ARG A 98 7.08 12.17 2.56
C ARG A 98 8.48 11.93 3.12
N TYR A 99 8.78 10.72 3.59
CA TYR A 99 10.04 10.43 4.27
C TYR A 99 11.08 9.75 3.38
N ASN A 100 10.69 9.18 2.25
CA ASN A 100 11.63 8.61 1.28
C ASN A 100 12.01 9.60 0.16
N PHE A 101 11.09 10.49 -0.23
CA PHE A 101 11.27 11.41 -1.36
C PHE A 101 11.49 12.81 -0.81
N THR A 102 12.75 13.12 -0.53
CA THR A 102 13.13 14.36 0.15
C THR A 102 14.17 15.11 -0.67
N GLU A 103 14.34 16.40 -0.37
CA GLU A 103 15.37 17.25 -0.98
C GLU A 103 16.78 16.64 -0.94
N GLU A 104 17.08 15.86 0.10
CA GLU A 104 18.37 15.18 0.25
C GLU A 104 18.66 14.19 -0.89
N TYR A 105 17.63 13.60 -1.49
CA TYR A 105 17.73 12.59 -2.56
C TYR A 105 17.33 13.12 -3.93
N ARG A 106 17.33 14.45 -4.12
CA ARG A 106 16.89 15.09 -5.37
C ARG A 106 17.70 14.60 -6.57
N GLU A 107 19.02 14.44 -6.43
CA GLU A 107 19.89 13.99 -7.53
C GLU A 107 19.59 12.54 -7.94
N GLU A 108 19.28 11.66 -6.98
CA GLU A 108 18.88 10.30 -7.26
C GLU A 108 17.47 10.21 -7.86
N MET A 109 16.53 11.04 -7.39
CA MET A 109 15.17 11.11 -7.92
C MET A 109 15.15 11.59 -9.39
N ASP A 110 15.97 12.59 -9.72
CA ASP A 110 16.20 13.10 -11.08
C ASP A 110 16.57 11.98 -12.08
N GLN A 111 17.26 10.93 -11.62
CA GLN A 111 17.64 9.78 -12.44
C GLN A 111 16.74 8.54 -12.26
N THR A 112 15.65 8.67 -11.50
CA THR A 112 14.72 7.58 -11.19
C THR A 112 13.45 7.68 -12.03
N ALA A 113 13.09 6.61 -12.75
CA ALA A 113 11.76 6.45 -13.31
C ALA A 113 10.80 5.90 -12.24
N PHE A 114 9.67 6.55 -12.00
CA PHE A 114 8.68 6.14 -11.02
C PHE A 114 7.31 5.92 -11.68
N VAL A 115 6.90 4.65 -11.77
CA VAL A 115 5.57 4.25 -12.22
C VAL A 115 4.71 3.92 -11.01
N THR A 116 3.62 4.68 -10.81
CA THR A 116 2.78 4.55 -9.61
C THR A 116 1.29 4.47 -9.91
N PHE A 117 0.62 3.57 -9.21
CA PHE A 117 -0.85 3.58 -9.13
C PHE A 117 -1.39 4.62 -8.12
N ASN A 118 -0.59 5.11 -7.16
CA ASN A 118 -1.12 5.66 -5.92
C ASN A 118 -1.52 7.14 -6.08
N PRO A 119 -2.81 7.52 -6.01
CA PRO A 119 -3.24 8.90 -6.26
C PRO A 119 -2.80 9.92 -5.22
N ASN A 120 -2.22 9.48 -4.09
CA ASN A 120 -1.54 10.41 -3.19
C ASN A 120 -0.33 11.08 -3.85
N SER A 121 0.20 10.53 -4.95
CA SER A 121 1.28 11.15 -5.73
C SER A 121 0.97 12.58 -6.15
N ASP A 122 -0.29 12.88 -6.51
CA ASP A 122 -0.75 14.21 -6.95
C ASP A 122 -0.44 15.32 -5.93
N ALA A 123 -0.62 14.98 -4.64
CA ALA A 123 -0.42 15.92 -3.56
C ALA A 123 0.98 15.84 -2.93
N MET A 124 1.68 14.72 -3.11
CA MET A 124 2.93 14.42 -2.40
C MET A 124 4.18 14.64 -3.26
N LEU A 125 4.08 14.57 -4.59
CA LEU A 125 5.22 14.57 -5.51
C LEU A 125 5.14 15.73 -6.50
N ASP A 126 6.30 16.30 -6.85
CA ASP A 126 6.43 17.20 -8.00
C ASP A 126 6.98 16.38 -9.19
N PRO A 127 6.28 16.31 -10.33
CA PRO A 127 6.77 15.61 -11.52
C PRO A 127 8.15 16.08 -12.01
N ASN A 128 8.57 17.31 -11.70
CA ASN A 128 9.86 17.85 -12.11
C ASN A 128 11.05 17.32 -11.30
N ASP A 129 10.79 16.60 -10.21
CA ASP A 129 11.84 16.00 -9.38
C ASP A 129 12.27 14.61 -9.90
N TRP A 130 11.69 14.10 -11.00
CA TRP A 130 11.87 12.73 -11.48
C TRP A 130 12.33 12.67 -12.95
N LEU A 131 13.08 11.61 -13.31
CA LEU A 131 13.33 11.28 -14.73
C LEU A 131 12.01 11.03 -15.46
N LEU A 132 11.13 10.28 -14.80
CA LEU A 132 9.76 10.02 -15.20
C LEU A 132 8.92 9.86 -13.94
N LEU A 133 7.79 10.55 -13.89
CA LEU A 133 6.71 10.23 -12.97
C LEU A 133 5.48 9.82 -13.79
N ASP A 134 5.24 8.51 -13.87
CA ASP A 134 4.10 7.94 -14.56
C ASP A 134 2.99 7.56 -13.58
N GLU A 135 2.01 8.46 -13.47
CA GLU A 135 0.84 8.33 -12.61
C GLU A 135 -0.27 7.57 -13.33
N VAL A 136 -0.13 6.25 -13.40
CA VAL A 136 -1.01 5.33 -14.16
C VAL A 136 -2.49 5.48 -13.78
N TRP A 137 -2.78 5.87 -12.54
CA TRP A 137 -4.14 6.11 -12.06
C TRP A 137 -4.84 7.29 -12.72
N ARG A 138 -4.12 8.18 -13.43
CA ARG A 138 -4.72 9.35 -14.10
C ARG A 138 -5.50 8.97 -15.36
N ASP A 139 -5.07 7.92 -16.07
CA ASP A 139 -5.60 7.56 -17.39
C ASP A 139 -6.04 6.10 -17.54
N ALA A 140 -5.74 5.23 -16.57
CA ALA A 140 -6.07 3.81 -16.64
C ALA A 140 -6.92 3.32 -15.47
N TRP A 141 -7.69 4.21 -14.84
CA TRP A 141 -8.61 3.83 -13.78
C TRP A 141 -9.81 3.06 -14.32
N GLU A 142 -10.17 1.99 -13.63
CA GLU A 142 -11.28 1.13 -14.00
C GLU A 142 -12.34 1.12 -12.90
N ALA A 143 -13.51 1.69 -13.24
CA ALA A 143 -14.58 1.92 -12.29
C ALA A 143 -15.25 0.63 -11.78
N ASP A 144 -15.18 -0.47 -12.53
CA ASP A 144 -15.76 -1.77 -12.16
C ASP A 144 -14.96 -2.46 -11.04
N ILE A 145 -13.64 -2.30 -11.04
CA ILE A 145 -12.75 -2.79 -9.98
C ILE A 145 -12.42 -1.72 -8.94
N GLY A 146 -12.74 -0.45 -9.21
CA GLY A 146 -12.44 0.68 -8.34
C GLY A 146 -10.94 0.93 -8.19
N SER A 147 -10.14 0.65 -9.22
CA SER A 147 -8.68 0.74 -9.21
C SER A 147 -8.06 0.63 -10.60
N VAL A 148 -6.74 0.52 -10.67
CA VAL A 148 -5.92 0.16 -11.84
C VAL A 148 -5.53 -1.32 -11.75
N ARG A 149 -5.54 -2.04 -12.89
CA ARG A 149 -5.05 -3.42 -12.93
C ARG A 149 -3.53 -3.51 -12.74
N PRO A 150 -3.01 -4.50 -11.99
CA PRO A 150 -1.56 -4.71 -11.89
C PRO A 150 -0.90 -4.92 -13.25
N ARG A 151 -1.59 -5.55 -14.22
CA ARG A 151 -1.11 -5.65 -15.61
C ARG A 151 -0.85 -4.31 -16.27
N THR A 152 -1.64 -3.28 -15.99
CA THR A 152 -1.42 -1.95 -16.54
C THR A 152 -0.15 -1.33 -15.98
N VAL A 153 0.07 -1.39 -14.66
CA VAL A 153 1.31 -0.91 -14.02
C VAL A 153 2.53 -1.66 -14.57
N THR A 154 2.41 -2.97 -14.74
CA THR A 154 3.45 -3.83 -15.34
C THR A 154 3.79 -3.40 -16.77
N ASN A 155 2.78 -3.22 -17.62
CA ASN A 155 2.96 -2.78 -19.00
C ASN A 155 3.65 -1.41 -19.09
N ARG A 156 3.22 -0.45 -18.26
CA ARG A 156 3.79 0.91 -18.21
C ARG A 156 5.24 0.88 -17.75
N SER A 157 5.55 0.03 -16.77
CA SER A 157 6.91 -0.14 -16.26
C SER A 157 7.86 -0.74 -17.31
N ILE A 158 7.43 -1.79 -18.01
CA ILE A 158 8.22 -2.40 -19.11
C ILE A 158 8.47 -1.37 -20.22
N ALA A 159 7.42 -0.64 -20.63
CA ALA A 159 7.54 0.37 -21.68
C ALA A 159 8.50 1.50 -21.28
N ALA A 160 8.32 2.07 -20.09
CA ALA A 160 9.17 3.14 -19.57
C ALA A 160 10.64 2.70 -19.46
N HIS A 161 10.87 1.50 -18.95
CA HIS A 161 12.23 0.98 -18.76
C HIS A 161 12.94 0.75 -20.11
N ARG A 162 12.25 0.16 -21.10
CA ARG A 162 12.82 -0.04 -22.46
C ARG A 162 13.03 1.27 -23.23
N GLU A 163 12.19 2.28 -23.01
CA GLU A 163 12.28 3.58 -23.70
C GLU A 163 13.38 4.48 -23.10
N LEU A 164 13.49 4.50 -21.78
CA LEU A 164 14.33 5.48 -21.07
C LEU A 164 15.66 4.91 -20.59
N ASP A 165 15.78 3.59 -20.41
CA ASP A 165 16.96 2.92 -19.83
C ASP A 165 17.43 3.61 -18.53
N PRO A 166 16.54 3.75 -17.52
CA PRO A 166 16.82 4.55 -16.33
C PRO A 166 17.83 3.86 -15.39
N GLU A 167 18.64 4.64 -14.66
CA GLU A 167 19.56 4.09 -13.65
C GLU A 167 18.79 3.37 -12.52
N ARG A 168 17.61 3.91 -12.17
CA ARG A 168 16.73 3.37 -11.14
C ARG A 168 15.28 3.39 -11.58
N THR A 169 14.54 2.33 -11.23
CA THR A 169 13.09 2.27 -11.46
C THR A 169 12.34 1.96 -10.17
N ILE A 170 11.32 2.76 -9.84
CA ILE A 170 10.34 2.46 -8.78
C ILE A 170 9.02 2.07 -9.44
N ILE A 171 8.45 0.95 -9.01
CA ILE A 171 7.19 0.40 -9.54
C ILE A 171 6.25 0.15 -8.37
N GLN A 172 5.17 0.92 -8.28
CA GLN A 172 4.22 0.82 -7.17
C GLN A 172 2.88 0.26 -7.65
N TYR A 173 2.52 -0.89 -7.08
CA TYR A 173 1.24 -1.58 -7.25
C TYR A 173 0.29 -1.27 -6.10
N GLN A 174 -1.01 -1.25 -6.42
CA GLN A 174 -2.07 -1.04 -5.44
C GLN A 174 -2.24 -2.22 -4.50
N GLN A 175 -2.05 -3.41 -5.04
CA GLN A 175 -2.30 -4.62 -4.29
C GLN A 175 -1.22 -4.79 -3.20
N PRO A 176 -1.55 -5.40 -2.07
CA PRO A 176 -2.85 -5.98 -1.72
C PRO A 176 -3.84 -5.03 -1.03
N HIS A 177 -3.72 -3.70 -1.16
CA HIS A 177 -4.69 -2.75 -0.59
C HIS A 177 -6.11 -2.99 -1.12
N THR A 178 -7.12 -2.59 -0.37
CA THR A 178 -8.53 -2.66 -0.79
C THR A 178 -8.82 -1.66 -1.94
N PRO A 179 -9.78 -1.89 -2.87
CA PRO A 179 -10.72 -3.00 -2.96
C PRO A 179 -10.04 -4.35 -3.26
N TYR A 180 -10.74 -5.46 -2.95
CA TYR A 180 -10.33 -6.82 -3.29
C TYR A 180 -11.24 -7.33 -4.41
N PRO A 181 -10.89 -7.14 -5.70
CA PRO A 181 -11.85 -7.34 -6.80
C PRO A 181 -12.30 -8.79 -6.99
N HIS A 182 -11.52 -9.77 -6.52
CA HIS A 182 -11.84 -11.19 -6.59
C HIS A 182 -12.56 -11.73 -5.35
N PHE A 183 -12.87 -10.87 -4.39
CA PHE A 183 -13.58 -11.26 -3.18
C PHE A 183 -15.11 -11.23 -3.40
N GLU A 184 -15.73 -12.39 -3.57
CA GLU A 184 -17.16 -12.55 -3.93
C GLU A 184 -18.17 -12.07 -2.86
N LYS A 185 -17.74 -11.52 -1.72
CA LYS A 185 -18.66 -11.04 -0.68
C LYS A 185 -19.13 -9.62 -0.93
N HIS A 186 -20.21 -9.52 -1.70
CA HIS A 186 -20.76 -8.30 -2.31
C HIS A 186 -21.39 -7.22 -1.40
N ASP A 187 -21.18 -7.20 -0.08
CA ASP A 187 -21.76 -6.13 0.77
C ASP A 187 -20.84 -5.68 1.90
N CYS A 188 -19.61 -5.31 1.54
CA CYS A 188 -18.69 -4.63 2.46
C CYS A 188 -18.90 -3.10 2.51
N GLY A 189 -19.77 -2.53 1.67
CA GLY A 189 -20.00 -1.07 1.61
C GLY A 189 -18.85 -0.29 0.95
N ALA A 190 -18.95 1.06 0.97
CA ALA A 190 -17.87 1.95 0.54
C ALA A 190 -16.61 1.73 1.38
N LEU A 191 -15.40 2.02 0.88
CA LEU A 191 -14.17 1.76 1.65
C LEU A 191 -14.05 2.63 2.90
N ALA A 192 -13.37 2.07 3.92
CA ALA A 192 -13.04 2.75 5.16
C ALA A 192 -12.09 3.92 4.92
N ILE A 193 -12.39 5.07 5.50
CA ILE A 193 -11.51 6.24 5.49
C ILE A 193 -10.29 5.97 6.37
N GLU A 194 -9.10 6.03 5.76
CA GLU A 194 -7.79 5.72 6.33
C GLU A 194 -7.50 6.45 7.66
N ASP A 195 -7.94 7.71 7.79
CA ASP A 195 -7.69 8.54 8.97
C ASP A 195 -8.89 8.63 9.94
N ASP A 196 -10.00 7.93 9.66
CA ASP A 196 -11.16 7.87 10.54
C ASP A 196 -11.24 6.53 11.28
N ALA A 197 -10.72 6.52 12.50
CA ALA A 197 -10.77 5.35 13.39
C ALA A 197 -12.20 4.93 13.78
N ASN A 198 -13.22 5.76 13.50
CA ASN A 198 -14.63 5.45 13.72
C ASN A 198 -15.35 4.95 12.47
N ASP A 199 -14.70 4.97 11.32
CA ASP A 199 -15.33 4.51 10.11
C ASP A 199 -15.54 2.99 10.17
N ARG A 200 -16.81 2.60 9.99
CA ARG A 200 -17.27 1.21 9.96
C ARG A 200 -17.71 0.82 8.56
N SER A 201 -17.22 1.52 7.54
CA SER A 201 -17.39 1.17 6.16
C SER A 201 -16.28 0.19 5.72
N GLY A 202 -16.42 -0.34 4.52
CA GLY A 202 -15.45 -1.19 3.86
C GLY A 202 -15.34 -2.56 4.48
N ILE A 203 -14.30 -3.28 4.05
CA ILE A 203 -14.06 -4.64 4.48
C ILE A 203 -13.86 -4.75 6.00
N PHE A 204 -13.23 -3.75 6.61
CA PHE A 204 -13.02 -3.71 8.05
C PHE A 204 -14.31 -3.41 8.82
N GLY A 205 -15.16 -2.53 8.29
CA GLY A 205 -16.53 -2.34 8.76
C GLY A 205 -17.34 -3.62 8.76
N ALA A 206 -17.27 -4.38 7.66
CA ALA A 206 -17.95 -5.66 7.53
C ALA A 206 -17.48 -6.71 8.55
N ILE A 207 -16.17 -6.73 8.90
CA ILE A 207 -15.66 -7.55 10.00
C ILE A 207 -16.28 -7.10 11.33
N LEU A 208 -16.25 -5.80 11.61
CA LEU A 208 -16.71 -5.24 12.88
C LEU A 208 -18.23 -5.41 13.09
N ASP A 209 -19.01 -5.44 12.00
CA ASP A 209 -20.45 -5.71 12.01
C ASP A 209 -20.78 -7.20 11.99
N GLY A 210 -19.78 -8.07 11.88
CA GLY A 210 -19.95 -9.53 11.83
C GLY A 210 -20.57 -10.04 10.53
N LYS A 211 -20.54 -9.24 9.45
CA LYS A 211 -20.98 -9.65 8.11
C LYS A 211 -20.00 -10.64 7.47
N ILE A 212 -18.72 -10.48 7.75
CA ILE A 212 -17.63 -11.37 7.33
C ILE A 212 -16.72 -11.64 8.53
N THR A 213 -15.96 -12.74 8.48
CA THR A 213 -14.92 -13.01 9.48
C THR A 213 -13.60 -12.35 9.09
N ARG A 214 -12.68 -12.25 10.05
CA ARG A 214 -11.33 -11.78 9.81
C ARG A 214 -10.60 -12.69 8.81
N GLU A 215 -10.78 -13.99 8.92
CA GLU A 215 -10.18 -14.99 8.05
C GLU A 215 -10.68 -14.83 6.61
N GLU A 216 -11.96 -14.55 6.42
CA GLU A 216 -12.51 -14.31 5.08
C GLU A 216 -11.92 -13.04 4.43
N ALA A 217 -11.78 -11.96 5.20
CA ALA A 217 -11.11 -10.76 4.72
C ALA A 217 -9.61 -11.00 4.43
N TRP A 218 -8.97 -11.84 5.23
CA TRP A 218 -7.57 -12.23 5.05
C TRP A 218 -7.37 -13.04 3.75
N GLU A 219 -8.26 -13.98 3.44
CA GLU A 219 -8.20 -14.71 2.16
C GLU A 219 -8.38 -13.77 0.97
N GLY A 220 -9.34 -12.82 1.05
CA GLY A 220 -9.50 -11.80 0.00
C GLY A 220 -8.25 -10.93 -0.20
N TYR A 221 -7.53 -10.63 0.89
CA TYR A 221 -6.26 -9.92 0.85
C TYR A 221 -5.13 -10.76 0.21
N LEU A 222 -5.07 -12.07 0.51
CA LEU A 222 -4.13 -12.99 -0.15
C LEU A 222 -4.44 -13.18 -1.64
N ASP A 223 -5.70 -13.26 -2.03
CA ASP A 223 -6.11 -13.36 -3.43
C ASP A 223 -5.76 -12.08 -4.20
N ASN A 224 -5.93 -10.91 -3.58
CA ASN A 224 -5.51 -9.64 -4.15
C ASN A 224 -3.97 -9.55 -4.25
N LEU A 225 -3.23 -10.11 -3.30
CA LEU A 225 -1.78 -10.21 -3.35
C LEU A 225 -1.33 -11.09 -4.54
N ARG A 226 -1.90 -12.29 -4.69
CA ARG A 226 -1.61 -13.21 -5.81
C ARG A 226 -1.83 -12.53 -7.16
N TRP A 227 -2.89 -11.74 -7.28
CA TRP A 227 -3.18 -11.01 -8.53
C TRP A 227 -2.03 -10.11 -8.97
N ALA A 228 -1.38 -9.39 -8.05
CA ALA A 228 -0.20 -8.60 -8.40
C ALA A 228 1.07 -9.44 -8.56
N LEU A 229 1.23 -10.53 -7.80
CA LEU A 229 2.40 -11.41 -7.93
C LEU A 229 2.44 -12.14 -9.29
N ASP A 230 1.29 -12.52 -9.84
CA ASP A 230 1.18 -13.08 -11.20
C ASP A 230 1.64 -12.08 -12.27
N ASP A 231 1.33 -10.80 -12.06
CA ASP A 231 1.79 -9.70 -12.91
C ASP A 231 3.30 -9.42 -12.72
N LEU A 232 3.79 -9.59 -11.49
CA LEU A 232 5.18 -9.40 -11.14
C LEU A 232 6.10 -10.45 -11.76
N GLU A 233 5.65 -11.69 -11.88
CA GLU A 233 6.37 -12.74 -12.62
C GLU A 233 6.60 -12.32 -14.08
N LEU A 234 5.60 -11.71 -14.72
CA LEU A 234 5.78 -11.16 -16.07
C LEU A 234 6.74 -9.97 -16.09
N LEU A 235 6.64 -9.07 -15.11
CA LEU A 235 7.53 -7.93 -14.99
C LEU A 235 9.00 -8.38 -14.90
N LEU A 236 9.31 -9.33 -14.02
CA LEU A 236 10.68 -9.80 -13.76
C LEU A 236 11.30 -10.49 -14.98
N SER A 237 10.49 -11.02 -15.90
CA SER A 237 10.94 -11.60 -17.18
C SER A 237 10.98 -10.59 -18.34
N ASN A 238 10.67 -9.31 -18.08
CA ASN A 238 10.60 -8.25 -19.09
C ASN A 238 11.17 -6.90 -18.60
N LEU A 239 12.00 -6.92 -17.56
CA LEU A 239 12.70 -5.78 -16.98
C LEU A 239 14.17 -6.17 -16.81
N ASP A 240 15.13 -5.26 -17.05
CA ASP A 240 16.55 -5.57 -16.87
C ASP A 240 17.07 -4.89 -15.60
N ALA A 241 17.36 -5.67 -14.56
CA ALA A 241 17.83 -5.15 -13.28
C ALA A 241 18.60 -6.23 -12.50
N GLU A 242 19.87 -5.95 -12.17
CA GLU A 242 20.71 -6.88 -11.40
C GLU A 242 20.19 -7.04 -9.97
N ARG A 243 19.69 -5.95 -9.38
CA ARG A 243 19.20 -5.92 -8.01
C ARG A 243 17.79 -5.35 -7.93
N VAL A 244 16.83 -6.27 -7.91
CA VAL A 244 15.42 -5.98 -7.67
C VAL A 244 15.08 -6.16 -6.20
N ILE A 245 14.43 -5.17 -5.61
CA ILE A 245 13.86 -5.25 -4.27
C ILE A 245 12.34 -5.31 -4.37
N LEU A 246 11.74 -6.36 -3.83
CA LEU A 246 10.30 -6.44 -3.58
C LEU A 246 10.01 -6.09 -2.12
N THR A 247 9.26 -5.01 -1.93
CA THR A 247 8.92 -4.46 -0.61
C THR A 247 7.49 -3.94 -0.59
N SER A 248 7.16 -3.25 0.49
CA SER A 248 5.92 -2.52 0.65
C SER A 248 6.20 -1.19 1.33
N ASP A 249 5.38 -0.18 1.06
CA ASP A 249 5.46 1.10 1.74
C ASP A 249 4.90 1.03 3.16
N HIS A 250 3.93 0.15 3.44
CA HIS A 250 3.44 -0.12 4.79
C HIS A 250 2.71 -1.48 4.88
N GLY A 251 2.25 -1.88 6.07
CA GLY A 251 1.44 -3.08 6.24
C GLY A 251 -0.03 -2.76 6.48
N GLU A 252 -0.80 -3.76 6.93
CA GLU A 252 -2.25 -3.64 7.15
C GLU A 252 -2.70 -4.33 8.45
N CYS A 253 -3.48 -3.65 9.29
CA CYS A 253 -4.04 -4.27 10.49
C CYS A 253 -5.40 -4.93 10.19
N PHE A 254 -5.59 -6.13 10.74
CA PHE A 254 -6.83 -6.91 10.70
C PHE A 254 -7.39 -7.14 12.12
N GLY A 255 -7.20 -6.18 13.02
CA GLY A 255 -7.65 -6.20 14.41
C GLY A 255 -6.53 -6.24 15.44
N GLU A 256 -5.26 -6.35 15.03
CA GLU A 256 -4.12 -6.25 15.93
C GLU A 256 -4.15 -4.91 16.66
N TRP A 257 -3.91 -4.94 17.97
CA TRP A 257 -3.98 -3.76 18.85
C TRP A 257 -5.35 -3.04 18.84
N GLY A 258 -6.40 -3.69 18.33
CA GLY A 258 -7.71 -3.08 18.11
C GLY A 258 -7.76 -2.15 16.90
N LEU A 259 -6.77 -2.22 16.01
CA LEU A 259 -6.67 -1.41 14.80
C LEU A 259 -7.10 -2.23 13.59
N TYR A 260 -7.76 -1.57 12.65
CA TYR A 260 -8.08 -2.12 11.34
C TYR A 260 -7.69 -1.10 10.29
N GLY A 261 -7.15 -1.56 9.17
CA GLY A 261 -6.56 -0.66 8.20
C GLY A 261 -5.17 -0.16 8.65
N HIS A 262 -4.75 0.94 8.05
CA HIS A 262 -3.48 1.60 8.31
C HIS A 262 -3.74 3.07 8.62
N HIS A 263 -3.25 3.52 9.76
CA HIS A 263 -3.47 4.90 10.20
C HIS A 263 -2.13 5.63 10.28
N ARG A 264 -2.12 6.94 10.01
CA ARG A 264 -0.92 7.78 10.19
C ARG A 264 -0.25 7.64 11.54
N SER A 265 1.08 7.72 11.51
CA SER A 265 1.93 7.80 12.69
C SER A 265 1.67 6.66 13.67
N THR A 266 1.46 5.44 13.15
CA THR A 266 1.13 4.25 13.94
C THR A 266 2.28 3.25 13.88
N PRO A 267 3.20 3.24 14.87
CA PRO A 267 4.42 2.45 14.82
C PRO A 267 4.23 1.00 15.30
N VAL A 268 3.13 0.35 14.89
CA VAL A 268 2.90 -1.07 15.23
C VAL A 268 3.58 -1.97 14.21
N PRO A 269 4.16 -3.11 14.61
CA PRO A 269 4.89 -3.99 13.70
C PRO A 269 4.09 -4.36 12.44
N GLU A 270 2.78 -4.54 12.57
CA GLU A 270 1.89 -4.91 11.48
C GLU A 270 1.77 -3.83 10.39
N LEU A 271 2.13 -2.57 10.68
CA LEU A 271 2.09 -1.46 9.72
C LEU A 271 3.47 -1.01 9.24
N ILE A 272 4.52 -1.13 10.07
CA ILE A 272 5.85 -0.62 9.72
C ILE A 272 6.88 -1.70 9.40
N ARG A 273 6.58 -2.98 9.64
CA ARG A 273 7.46 -4.08 9.23
C ARG A 273 6.98 -4.63 7.89
N VAL A 274 7.77 -4.38 6.85
CA VAL A 274 7.43 -4.70 5.46
C VAL A 274 8.39 -5.75 4.90
N PRO A 275 7.98 -6.51 3.87
CA PRO A 275 8.87 -7.40 3.13
C PRO A 275 10.11 -6.67 2.60
N TRP A 276 11.22 -7.39 2.47
CA TRP A 276 12.44 -6.90 1.84
C TRP A 276 13.11 -8.06 1.10
N VAL A 277 12.45 -8.53 0.04
CA VAL A 277 12.95 -9.63 -0.79
C VAL A 277 13.91 -9.07 -1.83
N VAL A 278 15.05 -9.73 -2.00
CA VAL A 278 16.04 -9.40 -3.03
C VAL A 278 15.95 -10.46 -4.11
N THR A 279 15.78 -10.03 -5.35
CA THR A 279 15.77 -10.87 -6.56
C THR A 279 16.48 -10.14 -7.70
N GLU A 280 16.48 -10.75 -8.89
CA GLU A 280 16.95 -10.17 -10.14
C GLU A 280 15.82 -10.17 -11.17
N ALA A 281 15.96 -9.36 -12.22
CA ALA A 281 15.09 -9.36 -13.39
C ALA A 281 15.93 -9.38 -14.67
N THR A 282 15.41 -10.01 -15.71
CA THR A 282 16.05 -10.03 -17.04
C THR A 282 14.99 -9.80 -18.09
N ASP A 283 15.24 -8.87 -19.00
CA ASP A 283 14.33 -8.65 -20.13
C ASP A 283 14.50 -9.74 -21.20
N GLU A 284 13.60 -10.72 -21.18
CA GLU A 284 13.57 -11.80 -22.17
C GLU A 284 12.84 -11.38 -23.47
N GLY A 285 12.20 -10.20 -23.50
CA GLY A 285 11.42 -9.75 -24.65
C GLY A 285 10.18 -10.62 -24.93
N THR A 286 9.66 -11.30 -23.90
CA THR A 286 8.53 -12.25 -24.04
C THR A 286 7.17 -11.56 -24.07
N HIS A 287 7.10 -10.31 -23.61
CA HIS A 287 5.92 -9.49 -23.59
C HIS A 287 6.15 -8.13 -24.24
N GLU A 288 5.22 -7.73 -25.11
CA GLU A 288 5.19 -6.42 -25.73
C GLU A 288 4.02 -5.62 -25.13
N PRO A 289 4.29 -4.55 -24.36
CA PRO A 289 3.24 -3.70 -23.81
C PRO A 289 2.34 -3.14 -24.93
N PRO A 290 1.02 -3.12 -24.73
CA PRO A 290 0.15 -2.37 -25.63
C PRO A 290 0.50 -0.89 -25.57
N ALA A 291 0.29 -0.16 -26.67
CA ALA A 291 0.39 1.29 -26.66
C ALA A 291 -0.51 1.87 -25.57
N ALA A 292 0.03 2.83 -24.80
CA ALA A 292 -0.74 3.50 -23.76
C ALA A 292 -2.01 4.14 -24.36
N SER A 293 -3.13 3.99 -23.67
CA SER A 293 -4.35 4.74 -24.00
C SER A 293 -4.05 6.23 -23.77
N THR A 294 -4.39 7.07 -24.73
CA THR A 294 -4.31 8.53 -24.56
C THR A 294 -5.62 9.14 -24.08
N ASP A 295 -6.68 8.33 -23.97
CA ASP A 295 -7.98 8.78 -23.54
C ASP A 295 -8.01 8.79 -22.00
N PRO A 296 -8.18 9.96 -21.36
CA PRO A 296 -8.33 10.03 -19.91
C PRO A 296 -9.60 9.28 -19.50
N ASP A 297 -9.54 8.60 -18.36
CA ASP A 297 -10.75 8.04 -17.76
C ASP A 297 -11.68 9.16 -17.24
N ASP A 298 -12.97 8.85 -17.13
CA ASP A 298 -14.00 9.81 -16.73
C ASP A 298 -14.10 9.98 -15.18
N VAL A 299 -13.16 9.43 -14.40
CA VAL A 299 -13.22 9.41 -12.94
C VAL A 299 -12.35 10.52 -12.34
N GLY A 300 -12.97 11.45 -11.63
CA GLY A 300 -12.25 12.54 -10.97
C GLY A 300 -11.38 12.08 -9.79
N LEU A 301 -10.30 12.83 -9.50
CA LEU A 301 -9.35 12.55 -8.41
C LEU A 301 -10.05 12.30 -7.07
N ASP A 302 -10.96 13.17 -6.65
CA ASP A 302 -11.69 13.02 -5.37
C ASP A 302 -12.45 11.68 -5.31
N SER A 303 -13.02 11.23 -6.42
CA SER A 303 -13.70 9.93 -6.50
C SER A 303 -12.72 8.78 -6.41
N LYS A 304 -11.53 8.88 -7.01
CA LYS A 304 -10.47 7.86 -6.92
C LYS A 304 -9.96 7.76 -5.49
N LEU A 305 -9.62 8.89 -4.88
CA LEU A 305 -9.19 8.95 -3.47
C LEU A 305 -10.25 8.39 -2.52
N SER A 306 -11.53 8.76 -2.69
CA SER A 306 -12.63 8.21 -1.87
C SER A 306 -12.82 6.71 -2.10
N SER A 307 -12.65 6.24 -3.35
CA SER A 307 -12.76 4.81 -3.69
C SER A 307 -11.65 3.97 -3.08
N LEU A 308 -10.54 4.58 -2.67
CA LEU A 308 -9.42 3.96 -1.96
C LEU A 308 -9.45 4.24 -0.46
N GLY A 309 -10.45 4.96 0.07
CA GLY A 309 -10.51 5.31 1.48
C GLY A 309 -9.55 6.43 1.90
N TYR A 310 -8.98 7.20 0.97
CA TYR A 310 -8.08 8.32 1.28
C TYR A 310 -8.81 9.64 1.60
N LEU A 311 -10.12 9.70 1.35
CA LEU A 311 -11.03 10.84 1.61
C LEU A 311 -12.36 10.38 2.19
#